data_AF-A0A0M7MQA5-F1
#
_entry.id   AF-A0A0M7MQA5-F1
#
_cell.length_a   1.000
_cell.length_b   1.000
_cell.length_c   1.000
_cell.angle_alpha   90.00
_cell.angle_beta   90.00
_cell.angle_gamma   90.00
#
_symmetry.space_group_name_H-M   'P 1'
#
loop_
_entity.id
_entity.type
_entity.pdbx_description
1 polymer ?
#
loop_
_entity_poly.entity_id
_entity_poly.type
_entity_poly.pdbx_seq_one_letter_code
_entity_poly.pdbx_strand_id
1 'polypeptide(L)'
;MLDHQDPETWLELPYEEPKPTPQADAGRIIQNQLRSLAASYAPCRCWRCRGGVALADRPMYDRLLAKHLMTLGEVERGQWVLMWAGHPRHDADAREQLYTWLRIVAGSDEAEPVYLPDPTVEGQ
;
A
#
# COMPACT_ATOMS: atom_id res chain seq x y z
N MET A 1 48.89 41.00 -24.24
CA MET A 1 49.15 39.80 -23.41
C MET A 1 47.80 39.35 -22.90
N LEU A 2 47.42 38.11 -23.21
CA LEU A 2 46.15 37.51 -22.78
C LEU A 2 46.33 37.01 -21.35
N ASP A 3 45.62 37.64 -20.41
CA ASP A 3 45.61 37.22 -19.00
C ASP A 3 45.06 35.80 -18.88
N HIS A 4 45.87 34.94 -18.28
CA HIS A 4 45.60 33.54 -18.03
C HIS A 4 44.50 33.37 -16.97
N GLN A 5 43.47 32.62 -17.36
CA GLN A 5 42.67 31.68 -16.56
C GLN A 5 42.76 31.82 -15.03
N ASP A 6 41.69 32.30 -14.42
CA ASP A 6 41.41 32.08 -12.99
C ASP A 6 40.74 30.69 -12.87
N PRO A 7 41.40 29.67 -12.28
CA PRO A 7 40.79 28.36 -12.17
C PRO A 7 39.76 28.39 -11.04
N GLU A 8 38.53 27.97 -11.35
CA GLU A 8 37.46 27.76 -10.37
C GLU A 8 38.00 27.00 -9.15
N THR A 9 38.18 27.72 -8.06
CA THR A 9 38.68 27.16 -6.81
C THR A 9 37.49 26.50 -6.12
N TRP A 10 37.33 25.20 -6.32
CA TRP A 10 36.36 24.41 -5.57
C TRP A 10 36.72 24.45 -4.08
N LEU A 11 35.89 25.11 -3.28
CA LEU A 11 35.98 25.08 -1.81
C LEU A 11 35.34 23.80 -1.30
N GLU A 12 36.15 22.87 -0.80
CA GLU A 12 35.66 21.72 -0.03
C GLU A 12 35.13 22.20 1.32
N LEU A 13 33.81 22.12 1.52
CA LEU A 13 33.19 22.32 2.83
C LEU A 13 33.38 21.05 3.68
N PRO A 14 33.91 21.13 4.91
CA PRO A 14 34.03 19.97 5.78
C PRO A 14 32.64 19.43 6.11
N TYR A 15 32.45 18.11 5.97
CA TYR A 15 31.22 17.43 6.35
C TYR A 15 31.04 17.48 7.86
N GLU A 16 30.07 18.25 8.34
CA GLU A 16 29.58 18.18 9.71
C GLU A 16 28.46 17.15 9.80
N GLU A 17 28.62 16.14 10.67
CA GLU A 17 27.53 15.23 10.96
C GLU A 17 26.34 16.00 11.55
N PRO A 18 25.14 15.89 10.96
CA PRO A 18 23.97 16.57 11.48
C PRO A 18 23.68 16.06 12.88
N LYS A 19 23.69 16.96 13.88
CA LYS A 19 23.32 16.61 15.26
C LYS A 19 21.88 16.10 15.25
N PRO A 20 21.59 14.95 15.91
CA PRO A 20 20.24 14.43 15.99
C PRO A 20 19.34 15.49 16.61
N THR A 21 18.33 15.91 15.86
CA THR A 21 17.32 16.85 16.34
C THR A 21 16.17 16.07 16.99
N PRO A 22 15.48 16.66 17.98
CA PRO A 22 14.28 16.05 18.56
C PRO A 22 13.24 15.65 17.50
N GLN A 23 13.18 16.39 16.39
CA GLN A 23 12.32 16.10 15.24
C GLN A 23 12.75 14.84 14.49
N ALA A 24 14.05 14.62 14.30
CA ALA A 24 14.58 13.40 13.68
C ALA A 24 14.31 12.17 14.54
N ASP A 25 14.44 12.29 15.87
CA ASP A 25 14.12 11.21 16.80
C ASP A 25 12.62 10.89 16.83
N ALA A 26 11.76 11.92 16.80
CA ALA A 26 10.32 11.73 16.69
C ALA A 26 9.93 11.01 15.39
N GLY A 27 10.53 11.40 14.25
CA GLY A 27 10.33 10.72 12.96
C GLY A 27 10.76 9.25 13.00
N ARG A 28 11.88 8.94 13.67
CA ARG A 28 12.37 7.58 13.85
C ARG A 28 11.45 6.73 14.74
N ILE A 29 10.90 7.30 15.80
CA ILE A 29 9.93 6.62 16.69
C ILE A 29 8.65 6.28 15.91
N ILE A 30 8.12 7.22 15.13
CA ILE A 30 6.93 7.01 14.30
C ILE A 30 7.20 5.90 13.27
N GLN A 31 8.34 5.94 12.56
CA GLN A 31 8.70 4.88 11.62
C GLN A 31 8.82 3.50 12.29
N ASN A 32 9.41 3.42 13.48
CA ASN A 32 9.54 2.16 14.21
C ASN A 32 8.19 1.62 14.70
N GLN A 33 7.28 2.49 15.13
CA GLN A 33 5.91 2.08 15.49
C GLN A 33 5.13 1.58 14.28
N LEU A 34 5.22 2.27 13.13
CA LEU A 34 4.62 1.83 11.87
C LEU A 34 5.20 0.49 11.40
N ARG A 35 6.51 0.29 11.54
CA ARG A 35 7.19 -0.98 11.20
C ARG A 35 6.78 -2.13 12.13
N SER A 36 6.58 -1.85 13.42
CA SER A 36 6.08 -2.82 14.41
C SER A 36 4.62 -3.23 14.14
N LEU A 37 3.76 -2.26 13.82
CA LEU A 37 2.38 -2.52 13.40
C LEU A 37 2.34 -3.36 12.11
N ALA A 38 3.20 -3.05 11.15
CA ALA A 38 3.35 -3.85 9.93
C ALA A 38 3.87 -5.28 10.18
N ALA A 39 4.66 -5.50 11.24
CA ALA A 39 5.15 -6.83 11.64
C ALA A 39 4.09 -7.71 12.32
N SER A 40 2.97 -7.12 12.75
CA SER A 40 1.87 -7.84 13.44
C SER A 40 0.90 -8.53 12.47
N TYR A 41 1.00 -8.24 11.17
CA TYR A 41 0.18 -8.86 10.13
C TYR A 41 1.03 -9.82 9.31
N ALA A 42 0.55 -11.07 9.13
CA ALA A 42 1.19 -12.01 8.22
C ALA A 42 1.40 -11.33 6.84
N PRO A 43 2.55 -11.53 6.16
CA PRO A 43 2.91 -10.76 4.97
C PRO A 43 1.89 -11.00 3.86
N CYS A 44 0.94 -10.07 3.71
CA CYS A 44 -0.07 -10.15 2.68
C CYS A 44 0.58 -9.91 1.31
N ARG A 45 0.32 -10.81 0.36
CA ARG A 45 0.88 -10.78 -0.99
C ARG A 45 -0.13 -10.33 -2.05
N CYS A 46 -1.31 -9.84 -1.64
CA CYS A 46 -2.29 -9.32 -2.58
C CYS A 46 -1.76 -8.02 -3.23
N TRP A 47 -2.36 -7.67 -4.36
CA TRP A 47 -2.01 -6.46 -5.10
C TRP A 47 -2.23 -5.17 -4.30
N ARG A 48 -3.19 -5.12 -3.35
CA ARG A 48 -3.37 -3.96 -2.46
C ARG A 48 -2.16 -3.74 -1.54
N CYS A 49 -1.53 -4.84 -1.13
CA CYS A 49 -0.40 -4.80 -0.23
C CYS A 49 0.95 -4.66 -0.94
N ARG A 50 1.08 -5.04 -2.22
CA ARG A 50 2.36 -4.95 -2.95
C ARG A 50 2.36 -3.98 -4.12
N GLY A 51 1.20 -3.47 -4.53
CA GLY A 51 1.06 -2.72 -5.76
C GLY A 51 1.35 -3.57 -7.00
N GLY A 52 1.70 -2.90 -8.09
CA GLY A 52 2.13 -3.54 -9.34
C GLY A 52 0.99 -4.07 -10.22
N VAL A 53 -0.25 -3.74 -9.89
CA VAL A 53 -1.44 -4.07 -10.69
C VAL A 53 -2.08 -2.78 -11.20
N ALA A 54 -2.26 -2.69 -12.52
CA ALA A 54 -2.88 -1.54 -13.15
C ALA A 54 -4.33 -1.37 -12.68
N LEU A 55 -4.80 -0.12 -12.62
CA LEU A 55 -6.15 0.22 -12.14
C LEU A 55 -7.24 -0.59 -12.87
N ALA A 56 -7.09 -0.79 -14.19
CA ALA A 56 -8.02 -1.53 -15.03
C ALA A 56 -8.09 -3.03 -14.71
N ASP A 57 -7.05 -3.61 -14.11
CA ASP A 57 -6.98 -5.05 -13.80
C ASP A 57 -7.49 -5.37 -12.39
N ARG A 58 -7.54 -4.38 -11.49
CA ARG A 58 -7.97 -4.55 -10.09
C ARG A 58 -9.36 -5.20 -9.95
N PRO A 59 -10.40 -4.83 -10.74
CA PRO A 59 -11.70 -5.49 -10.68
C PRO A 59 -11.63 -6.99 -11.01
N MET A 60 -10.82 -7.37 -12.00
CA MET A 60 -10.65 -8.77 -12.40
C MET A 60 -10.07 -9.60 -11.26
N TYR A 61 -9.04 -9.11 -10.58
CA TYR A 61 -8.42 -9.83 -9.47
C TYR A 61 -9.37 -10.06 -8.30
N ASP A 62 -10.18 -9.05 -7.94
CA ASP A 62 -11.16 -9.21 -6.87
C ASP A 62 -12.31 -10.12 -7.26
N ARG A 63 -12.76 -10.05 -8.50
CA ARG A 63 -13.75 -10.97 -9.04
C ARG A 63 -13.25 -12.42 -8.98
N LEU A 64 -12.00 -12.67 -9.37
CA LEU A 64 -11.39 -14.00 -9.29
C LEU A 64 -11.25 -14.48 -7.85
N LEU A 65 -10.81 -13.60 -6.95
CA LEU A 65 -10.74 -13.88 -5.52
C LEU A 65 -12.12 -14.22 -4.95
N ALA A 66 -13.15 -13.42 -5.24
CA ALA A 66 -14.52 -13.68 -4.79
C ALA A 66 -15.06 -15.02 -5.32
N LYS A 67 -14.83 -15.34 -6.60
CA LYS A 67 -15.16 -16.66 -7.17
C LYS A 67 -14.51 -17.79 -6.40
N HIS A 68 -13.22 -17.67 -6.09
CA HIS A 68 -12.52 -18.67 -5.29
C HIS A 68 -13.10 -18.77 -3.87
N LEU A 69 -13.31 -17.66 -3.18
CA LEU A 69 -13.89 -17.66 -1.83
C LEU A 69 -15.28 -18.30 -1.78
N MET A 70 -16.06 -18.15 -2.86
CA MET A 70 -17.39 -18.78 -2.99
C MET A 70 -17.32 -20.30 -3.25
N THR A 71 -16.15 -20.85 -3.59
CA THR A 71 -15.92 -22.31 -3.62
C THR A 71 -15.67 -22.89 -2.22
N LEU A 72 -15.30 -22.05 -1.24
CA LEU A 72 -15.04 -22.48 0.13
C LEU A 72 -16.34 -22.64 0.92
N GLY A 73 -16.29 -23.45 1.98
CA GLY A 73 -17.39 -23.52 2.95
C GLY A 73 -17.63 -22.18 3.65
N GLU A 74 -18.83 -21.95 4.16
CA GLU A 74 -19.20 -20.67 4.79
C GLU A 74 -18.29 -20.29 5.97
N VAL A 75 -17.99 -21.24 6.85
CA VAL A 75 -17.11 -21.03 8.01
C VAL A 75 -15.69 -20.66 7.57
N GLU A 76 -15.15 -21.41 6.60
CA GLU A 76 -13.79 -21.19 6.08
C GLU A 76 -13.69 -19.83 5.37
N ARG A 77 -14.66 -19.50 4.53
CA ARG A 77 -14.76 -18.18 3.88
C ARG A 77 -14.84 -17.07 4.92
N GLY A 78 -15.68 -17.22 5.94
CA GLY A 78 -15.84 -16.23 7.01
C GLY A 78 -14.53 -15.98 7.77
N GLN A 79 -13.80 -17.04 8.12
CA GLN A 79 -12.49 -16.94 8.76
C GLN A 79 -11.47 -16.25 7.86
N TRP A 80 -11.42 -16.61 6.57
CA TRP A 80 -10.51 -15.98 5.61
C TRP A 80 -10.77 -14.48 5.51
N VAL A 81 -12.02 -14.09 5.32
CA VAL A 81 -12.44 -12.69 5.18
C VAL A 81 -12.14 -11.90 6.45
N LEU A 82 -12.40 -12.46 7.64
CA LEU A 82 -12.09 -11.83 8.91
C LEU A 82 -10.60 -11.52 9.05
N MET A 83 -9.75 -12.51 8.75
CA MET A 83 -8.29 -12.35 8.81
C MET A 83 -7.79 -11.36 7.76
N TRP A 84 -8.34 -11.42 6.55
CA TRP A 84 -8.02 -10.48 5.49
C TRP A 84 -8.40 -9.05 5.89
N ALA A 85 -9.62 -8.82 6.38
CA ALA A 85 -10.09 -7.50 6.79
C ALA A 85 -9.24 -6.87 7.91
N GLY A 86 -8.58 -7.67 8.74
CA GLY A 86 -7.70 -7.16 9.80
C GLY A 86 -6.52 -6.32 9.30
N HIS A 87 -6.08 -6.47 8.05
CA HIS A 87 -4.88 -5.81 7.53
C HIS A 87 -5.09 -4.30 7.28
N PRO A 88 -4.16 -3.40 7.66
CA PRO A 88 -4.35 -1.94 7.55
C PRO A 88 -4.53 -1.41 6.13
N ARG A 89 -3.95 -2.10 5.13
CA ARG A 89 -4.14 -1.79 3.69
C ARG A 89 -5.43 -2.34 3.09
N HIS A 90 -6.26 -3.00 3.88
CA HIS A 90 -7.61 -3.42 3.50
C HIS A 90 -8.59 -2.54 4.27
N ASP A 91 -8.63 -1.27 3.89
CA ASP A 91 -9.51 -0.25 4.46
C ASP A 91 -10.99 -0.51 4.14
N ALA A 92 -11.86 0.43 4.53
CA ALA A 92 -13.30 0.30 4.33
C ALA A 92 -13.66 0.12 2.85
N ASP A 93 -13.03 0.88 1.96
CA ASP A 93 -13.30 0.83 0.52
C ASP A 93 -12.82 -0.49 -0.09
N ALA A 94 -11.62 -0.95 0.27
CA ALA A 94 -11.11 -2.25 -0.14
C ALA A 94 -12.03 -3.40 0.31
N ARG A 95 -12.52 -3.33 1.55
CA ARG A 95 -13.47 -4.32 2.09
C ARG A 95 -14.77 -4.29 1.32
N GLU A 96 -15.34 -3.12 1.09
CA GLU A 96 -16.61 -3.00 0.37
C GLU A 96 -16.49 -3.48 -1.08
N GLN A 97 -15.38 -3.19 -1.77
CA GLN A 97 -15.09 -3.72 -3.11
C GLN A 97 -15.14 -5.26 -3.11
N LEU A 98 -14.44 -5.92 -2.19
CA LEU A 98 -14.44 -7.38 -2.12
C LEU A 98 -15.81 -7.94 -1.73
N TYR A 99 -16.51 -7.31 -0.78
CA TYR A 99 -17.85 -7.75 -0.37
C TYR A 99 -18.88 -7.60 -1.48
N THR A 100 -18.82 -6.52 -2.26
CA THR A 100 -19.65 -6.33 -3.46
C THR A 100 -19.42 -7.48 -4.44
N TRP A 101 -18.15 -7.83 -4.72
CA TRP A 101 -17.86 -8.98 -5.57
C TRP A 101 -18.35 -10.31 -5.02
N LEU A 102 -18.28 -10.54 -3.71
CA LEU A 102 -18.83 -11.74 -3.08
C LEU A 102 -20.34 -11.84 -3.29
N ARG A 103 -21.07 -10.74 -3.13
CA ARG A 103 -22.52 -10.68 -3.36
C ARG A 103 -22.86 -10.87 -4.85
N ILE A 104 -22.15 -10.22 -5.77
CA ILE A 104 -22.33 -10.39 -7.22
C ILE A 104 -22.09 -11.86 -7.62
N VAL A 105 -21.01 -12.48 -7.15
CA VAL A 105 -20.72 -13.90 -7.43
C VAL A 105 -21.77 -14.82 -6.81
N ALA A 106 -22.38 -14.42 -5.68
CA ALA A 106 -23.50 -15.13 -5.07
C ALA A 106 -24.84 -14.95 -5.81
N GLY A 107 -24.91 -14.12 -6.85
CA GLY A 107 -26.10 -13.90 -7.67
C GLY A 107 -26.81 -12.55 -7.46
N SER A 108 -26.16 -11.58 -6.80
CA SER A 108 -26.64 -10.20 -6.72
C SER A 108 -26.52 -9.49 -8.08
N ASP A 109 -27.50 -8.65 -8.42
CA ASP A 109 -27.53 -7.81 -9.62
C ASP A 109 -27.01 -6.37 -9.36
N GLU A 110 -26.29 -6.15 -8.25
CA GLU A 110 -25.71 -4.85 -7.95
C GLU A 110 -24.59 -4.45 -8.94
N ALA A 111 -24.31 -3.15 -9.04
CA ALA A 111 -23.26 -2.66 -9.92
C ALA A 111 -21.87 -3.08 -9.45
N GLU A 112 -20.95 -3.27 -10.41
CA GLU A 112 -19.55 -3.53 -10.09
C GLU A 112 -18.93 -2.38 -9.27
N PRO A 113 -18.07 -2.68 -8.29
CA PRO A 113 -17.51 -1.66 -7.43
C PRO A 113 -16.51 -0.78 -8.19
N VAL A 114 -16.46 0.50 -7.80
CA VAL A 114 -15.56 1.48 -8.41
C VAL A 114 -14.17 1.39 -7.77
N TYR A 115 -13.14 1.45 -8.62
CA TYR A 115 -11.74 1.49 -8.21
C TYR A 115 -11.18 2.86 -8.55
N LEU A 116 -10.79 3.61 -7.52
CA LEU A 116 -10.14 4.89 -7.68
C LEU A 116 -8.61 4.74 -7.55
N PRO A 117 -7.83 5.59 -8.23
CA PRO A 117 -6.40 5.69 -8.00
C PRO A 117 -6.14 6.11 -6.56
N ASP A 118 -5.09 5.54 -5.94
CA ASP A 118 -4.70 5.93 -4.59
C ASP A 118 -3.95 7.27 -4.66
N PRO A 119 -4.50 8.37 -4.10
CA PRO A 119 -3.89 9.68 -4.19
C PRO A 119 -2.52 9.76 -3.48
N THR A 120 -2.18 8.78 -2.65
CA THR A 120 -0.90 8.73 -1.91
C THR A 120 0.19 7.94 -2.61
N VAL A 121 -0.14 7.15 -3.64
CA VAL A 121 0.80 6.24 -4.33
C VAL A 121 1.07 6.66 -5.77
N GLU A 122 0.13 7.35 -6.43
CA GLU A 122 0.20 7.64 -7.87
C GLU A 122 0.55 9.10 -8.21
N GLY A 123 1.05 9.87 -7.22
CA GLY A 123 1.42 11.27 -7.36
C GLY A 123 2.76 11.65 -6.72
N GLN A 124 3.87 11.09 -7.23
CA GLN A 124 5.21 11.68 -7.22
C GLN A 124 5.97 11.25 -8.48
#